data_AF-A0A5A9Z8S2-F1
#
_entry.id   AF-A0A5A9Z8S2-F1
#
_cell.length_a   1.000
_cell.length_b   1.000
_cell.length_c   1.000
_cell.angle_alpha   90.00
_cell.angle_beta   90.00
_cell.angle_gamma   90.00
#
_symmetry.space_group_name_H-M   'P 1'
#
loop_
_entity.id
_entity.type
_entity.pdbx_description
1 polymer ?
#
loop_
_entity_poly.entity_id
_entity_poly.type
_entity_poly.pdbx_seq_one_letter_code
_entity_poly.pdbx_strand_id
1 'polypeptide(L)'
;MNTTEKGDKFEDKVLTLLMKEIEDFNTFINPKNHIKVFKKKKYFSRFRKSDIEFDIAIEVYQDEIIPNYSFLILIECKDYKGAVGVDQVNKFLQDVRDLSEGNFSHSLKPIMAISSSLAKSAFNIASERNVGLIKINESDGLKWVLNRSFKKYGINQALSSEGVFVDSDQPNYYNSSWFFYSHNKWFSSLKEYLRYITGQKDEITKSQVKYFSKDTLEDMAKDILIKIAYLDGAVCLSDLLSYEVLSSVKLYQNVIPSAHEKSLLGKVDFKSNEIFMYKKEIDDEKRDRFTLAHEISHILLGHSQYLDKDSLEESDLDNLEILDNSMVAKLEFQANYLASCLLVPNDQLAKEFSKIYSNSGLKRRGVFWIYLDNQPENKMIANNIVSKLARYFDVSKSVIRIRLIGFGLLHDERSEIL
;
A
#
# COMPACT_ATOMS: atom_id res chain seq x y z
N MET A 1 -16.02 -23.48 -17.72
CA MET A 1 -16.32 -22.11 -18.16
C MET A 1 -15.79 -21.95 -19.56
N ASN A 2 -16.64 -21.58 -20.52
CA ASN A 2 -16.17 -21.35 -21.90
C ASN A 2 -15.41 -20.00 -21.97
N THR A 3 -14.69 -19.74 -23.07
CA THR A 3 -13.87 -18.52 -23.22
C THR A 3 -14.71 -17.24 -23.24
N THR A 4 -15.94 -17.30 -23.75
CA THR A 4 -16.87 -16.17 -23.81
C THR A 4 -17.35 -15.78 -22.41
N GLU A 5 -17.80 -16.75 -21.62
CA GLU A 5 -18.19 -16.56 -20.21
C GLU A 5 -17.03 -15.97 -19.40
N LYS A 6 -15.78 -16.36 -19.71
CA LYS A 6 -14.58 -15.82 -19.07
C LYS A 6 -14.37 -14.35 -19.40
N GLY A 7 -14.46 -13.98 -20.67
CA GLY A 7 -14.44 -12.59 -21.10
C GLY A 7 -15.54 -11.77 -20.42
N ASP A 8 -16.79 -12.25 -20.48
CA ASP A 8 -17.95 -11.55 -19.92
C ASP A 8 -17.80 -11.26 -18.42
N LYS A 9 -17.27 -12.23 -17.64
CA LYS A 9 -17.01 -12.02 -16.20
C LYS A 9 -15.93 -10.98 -15.94
N PHE A 10 -14.89 -10.94 -16.76
CA PHE A 10 -13.83 -9.95 -16.61
C PHE A 10 -14.34 -8.55 -16.96
N GLU A 11 -15.14 -8.43 -18.03
CA GLU A 11 -15.83 -7.17 -18.39
C GLU A 11 -16.73 -6.68 -17.25
N ASP A 12 -17.52 -7.57 -16.64
CA ASP A 12 -18.38 -7.24 -15.50
C ASP A 12 -17.58 -6.76 -14.29
N LYS A 13 -16.41 -7.36 -14.04
CA LYS A 13 -15.51 -6.95 -12.96
C LYS A 13 -14.96 -5.53 -13.20
N VAL A 14 -14.45 -5.26 -14.41
CA VAL A 14 -13.96 -3.93 -14.80
C VAL A 14 -15.09 -2.89 -14.66
N LEU A 15 -16.27 -3.20 -15.21
CA LEU A 15 -17.43 -2.32 -15.17
C LEU A 15 -17.84 -1.98 -13.73
N THR A 16 -17.92 -2.99 -12.86
CA THR A 16 -18.30 -2.83 -11.46
C THR A 16 -17.32 -1.91 -10.71
N LEU A 17 -16.01 -2.09 -10.94
CA LEU A 17 -14.98 -1.24 -10.33
C LEU A 17 -15.13 0.22 -10.76
N LEU A 18 -15.31 0.48 -12.05
CA LEU A 18 -15.45 1.83 -12.59
C LEU A 18 -16.77 2.48 -12.15
N MET A 19 -17.87 1.74 -12.10
CA MET A 19 -19.16 2.24 -11.61
C MET A 19 -19.08 2.66 -10.14
N LYS A 20 -18.45 1.85 -9.28
CA LYS A 20 -18.25 2.19 -7.87
C LYS A 20 -17.53 3.53 -7.71
N GLU A 21 -16.47 3.75 -8.48
CA GLU A 21 -15.76 5.03 -8.44
C GLU A 21 -16.60 6.21 -8.93
N ILE A 22 -17.39 6.02 -9.99
CA ILE A 22 -18.27 7.07 -10.53
C ILE A 22 -19.36 7.44 -9.52
N GLU A 23 -19.94 6.47 -8.82
CA GLU A 23 -20.90 6.71 -7.74
C GLU A 23 -20.29 7.50 -6.58
N ASP A 24 -19.06 7.17 -6.17
CA ASP A 24 -18.28 7.91 -5.17
C ASP A 24 -17.91 9.35 -5.59
N PHE A 25 -18.00 9.68 -6.89
CA PHE A 25 -17.80 11.05 -7.41
C PHE A 25 -19.04 11.92 -7.30
N ASN A 26 -20.22 11.30 -7.44
CA ASN A 26 -21.51 12.00 -7.49
C ASN A 26 -21.92 12.65 -6.16
N THR A 27 -21.17 12.43 -5.09
CA THR A 27 -21.46 12.98 -3.76
C THR A 27 -20.81 14.33 -3.48
N PHE A 28 -19.87 14.82 -4.31
CA PHE A 28 -19.11 16.04 -3.95
C PHE A 28 -19.01 17.15 -5.01
N ILE A 29 -18.91 16.88 -6.34
CA ILE A 29 -18.51 17.95 -7.31
C ILE A 29 -19.22 17.86 -8.69
N ASN A 30 -19.96 16.80 -9.02
CA ASN A 30 -20.60 16.68 -10.34
C ASN A 30 -21.95 15.93 -10.21
N PRO A 31 -23.09 16.44 -10.70
CA PRO A 31 -24.34 15.70 -10.66
C PRO A 31 -24.25 14.43 -11.54
N LYS A 32 -24.98 13.38 -11.15
CA LYS A 32 -25.11 12.07 -11.82
C LYS A 32 -25.34 12.12 -13.33
N ASN A 33 -25.73 13.26 -13.86
CA ASN A 33 -26.26 13.42 -15.19
C ASN A 33 -25.17 13.71 -16.25
N HIS A 34 -23.91 13.90 -15.84
CA HIS A 34 -22.80 14.22 -16.76
C HIS A 34 -21.98 13.01 -17.22
N ILE A 35 -22.19 11.81 -16.66
CA ILE A 35 -21.45 10.60 -17.04
C ILE A 35 -22.44 9.47 -17.28
N LYS A 36 -22.40 8.86 -18.46
CA LYS A 36 -23.19 7.66 -18.79
C LYS A 36 -22.27 6.50 -19.13
N VAL A 37 -22.49 5.36 -18.51
CA VAL A 37 -21.69 4.14 -18.68
C VAL A 37 -22.54 3.08 -19.36
N PHE A 38 -21.97 2.41 -20.36
CA PHE A 38 -22.66 1.37 -21.13
C PHE A 38 -21.76 0.13 -21.26
N LYS A 39 -22.38 -1.05 -21.19
CA LYS A 39 -21.74 -2.34 -21.49
C LYS A 39 -22.08 -2.76 -22.92
N LYS A 40 -21.11 -3.24 -23.70
CA LYS A 40 -21.28 -3.74 -25.09
C LYS A 40 -22.04 -2.77 -26.01
N LYS A 41 -21.75 -1.46 -25.86
CA LYS A 41 -22.41 -0.45 -26.68
C LYS A 41 -21.80 -0.42 -28.07
N LYS A 42 -22.69 -0.34 -29.06
CA LYS A 42 -22.34 -0.24 -30.47
C LYS A 42 -22.29 1.22 -30.93
N TYR A 43 -21.26 1.56 -31.69
CA TYR A 43 -21.12 2.85 -32.34
C TYR A 43 -20.91 2.65 -33.84
N PHE A 44 -21.70 3.36 -34.64
CA PHE A 44 -21.63 3.25 -36.09
C PHE A 44 -20.34 3.87 -36.64
N SER A 45 -19.49 3.07 -37.27
CA SER A 45 -18.34 3.56 -38.05
C SER A 45 -18.79 3.87 -39.46
N ARG A 46 -18.68 5.14 -39.86
CA ARG A 46 -18.94 5.55 -41.25
C ARG A 46 -17.92 4.98 -42.22
N PHE A 47 -16.69 4.75 -41.75
CA PHE A 47 -15.62 4.13 -42.54
C PHE A 47 -15.96 2.68 -42.88
N ARG A 48 -16.38 1.88 -41.88
CA ARG A 48 -16.79 0.48 -42.09
C ARG A 48 -18.19 0.32 -42.66
N LYS A 49 -19.03 1.35 -42.55
CA LYS A 49 -20.48 1.30 -42.79
C LYS A 49 -21.17 0.21 -41.95
N SER A 50 -20.66 0.00 -40.74
CA SER A 50 -21.16 -0.98 -39.78
C SER A 50 -20.90 -0.53 -38.36
N ASP A 51 -21.58 -1.16 -37.42
CA ASP A 51 -21.38 -0.92 -35.99
C ASP A 51 -20.10 -1.60 -35.48
N ILE A 52 -19.38 -0.89 -34.62
CA ILE A 52 -18.28 -1.41 -33.81
C ILE A 52 -18.79 -1.52 -32.37
N GLU A 53 -18.70 -2.70 -31.79
CA GLU A 53 -19.03 -2.97 -30.39
C GLU A 53 -17.79 -2.79 -29.51
N PHE A 54 -17.95 -2.11 -28.38
CA PHE A 54 -16.90 -1.97 -27.37
C PHE A 54 -17.39 -2.52 -26.04
N ASP A 55 -16.51 -3.21 -25.32
CA ASP A 55 -16.86 -3.91 -24.08
C ASP A 55 -17.46 -2.96 -23.04
N ILE A 56 -16.84 -1.79 -22.83
CA ILE A 56 -17.39 -0.72 -22.01
C ILE A 56 -17.20 0.63 -22.71
N ALA A 57 -18.24 1.46 -22.67
CA ALA A 57 -18.20 2.84 -23.17
C ALA A 57 -18.63 3.82 -22.07
N ILE A 58 -17.85 4.88 -21.86
CA ILE A 58 -18.18 5.97 -20.93
C ILE A 58 -18.29 7.26 -21.71
N GLU A 59 -19.49 7.83 -21.72
CA GLU A 59 -19.81 9.12 -22.32
C GLU A 59 -19.78 10.20 -21.25
N VAL A 60 -18.94 11.21 -21.46
CA VAL A 60 -18.77 12.34 -20.53
C VAL A 60 -19.31 13.61 -21.18
N TYR A 61 -20.33 14.20 -20.56
CA TYR A 61 -21.04 15.39 -21.00
C TYR A 61 -20.56 16.62 -20.22
N GLN A 62 -20.39 17.75 -20.89
CA GLN A 62 -20.06 19.04 -20.24
C GLN A 62 -21.30 19.73 -19.64
N ASP A 63 -22.47 19.52 -20.23
CA ASP A 63 -23.75 20.10 -19.84
C ASP A 63 -24.87 19.10 -20.20
N GLU A 64 -25.85 18.90 -19.32
CA GLU A 64 -27.01 18.03 -19.55
C GLU A 64 -27.87 18.48 -20.75
N ILE A 65 -27.82 19.77 -21.09
CA ILE A 65 -28.63 20.39 -22.15
C ILE A 65 -28.00 20.17 -23.53
N ILE A 66 -26.69 19.95 -23.61
CA ILE A 66 -26.00 19.72 -24.88
C ILE A 66 -26.15 18.24 -25.25
N PRO A 67 -26.75 17.88 -26.40
CA PRO A 67 -27.08 16.49 -26.74
C PRO A 67 -25.87 15.59 -27.01
N ASN A 68 -24.68 16.20 -27.08
CA ASN A 68 -23.43 15.59 -27.52
C ASN A 68 -22.45 15.51 -26.34
N TYR A 69 -21.96 14.31 -26.04
CA TYR A 69 -20.87 14.14 -25.07
C TYR A 69 -19.59 14.83 -25.56
N SER A 70 -18.74 15.33 -24.66
CA SER A 70 -17.48 16.00 -25.02
C SER A 70 -16.32 15.00 -25.17
N PHE A 71 -16.37 13.93 -24.37
CA PHE A 71 -15.39 12.84 -24.39
C PHE A 71 -16.10 11.50 -24.48
N LEU A 72 -15.52 10.59 -25.26
CA LEU A 72 -15.93 9.19 -25.29
C LEU A 72 -14.74 8.33 -24.92
N ILE A 73 -14.83 7.69 -23.77
CA ILE A 73 -13.84 6.73 -23.29
C ILE A 73 -14.32 5.35 -23.73
N LEU A 74 -13.48 4.66 -24.49
CA LEU A 74 -13.74 3.32 -24.99
C LEU A 74 -12.78 2.38 -24.29
N ILE A 75 -13.33 1.33 -23.67
CA ILE A 75 -12.54 0.35 -22.92
C ILE A 75 -12.68 -1.00 -23.58
N GLU A 76 -11.55 -1.61 -23.91
CA GLU A 76 -11.45 -2.99 -24.38
C GLU A 76 -10.86 -3.87 -23.27
N CYS A 77 -11.51 -4.99 -22.98
CA CYS A 77 -11.14 -5.93 -21.93
C CYS A 77 -10.44 -7.16 -22.53
N LYS A 78 -9.30 -7.56 -21.96
CA LYS A 78 -8.55 -8.75 -22.38
C LYS A 78 -8.16 -9.60 -21.19
N ASP A 79 -8.79 -10.78 -21.10
CA ASP A 79 -8.52 -11.78 -20.06
C ASP A 79 -7.86 -13.04 -20.61
N TYR A 80 -6.57 -12.92 -20.92
CA TYR A 80 -5.78 -14.00 -21.52
C TYR A 80 -4.94 -14.74 -20.48
N LYS A 81 -4.64 -16.02 -20.73
CA LYS A 81 -3.68 -16.75 -19.89
C LYS A 81 -2.24 -16.27 -20.08
N GLY A 82 -1.91 -15.83 -21.30
CA GLY A 82 -0.61 -15.28 -21.65
C GLY A 82 -0.65 -13.77 -21.85
N ALA A 83 0.50 -13.21 -22.24
CA ALA A 83 0.63 -11.80 -22.52
C ALA A 83 -0.26 -11.38 -23.71
N VAL A 84 -0.94 -10.25 -23.58
CA VAL A 84 -1.70 -9.61 -24.65
C VAL A 84 -0.74 -9.12 -25.73
N GLY A 85 -0.89 -9.65 -26.94
CA GLY A 85 -0.02 -9.38 -28.08
C GLY A 85 -0.32 -8.08 -28.82
N VAL A 86 0.60 -7.71 -29.71
CA VAL A 86 0.51 -6.50 -30.56
C VAL A 86 -0.77 -6.46 -31.39
N ASP A 87 -1.22 -7.61 -31.91
CA ASP A 87 -2.41 -7.69 -32.75
C ASP A 87 -3.67 -7.21 -32.03
N GLN A 88 -3.80 -7.46 -30.73
CA GLN A 88 -4.96 -7.03 -29.95
C GLN A 88 -4.96 -5.51 -29.75
N VAL A 89 -3.80 -4.91 -29.45
CA VAL A 89 -3.65 -3.46 -29.30
C VAL A 89 -3.89 -2.76 -30.64
N ASN A 90 -3.33 -3.27 -31.73
CA ASN A 90 -3.50 -2.70 -33.05
C ASN A 90 -4.94 -2.82 -33.56
N LYS A 91 -5.60 -3.96 -33.33
CA LYS A 91 -7.02 -4.11 -33.67
C LYS A 91 -7.86 -3.07 -32.94
N PHE A 92 -7.67 -2.92 -31.63
CA PHE A 92 -8.41 -1.94 -30.84
C PHE A 92 -8.15 -0.49 -31.30
N LEU A 93 -6.90 -0.13 -31.57
CA LEU A 93 -6.55 1.18 -32.11
C LEU A 93 -7.16 1.41 -33.50
N GLN A 94 -7.23 0.38 -34.34
CA GLN A 94 -7.89 0.46 -35.64
C GLN A 94 -9.41 0.64 -35.49
N ASP A 95 -10.05 -0.06 -34.55
CA ASP A 95 -11.48 0.11 -34.24
C ASP A 95 -11.78 1.55 -33.79
N VAL A 96 -10.93 2.12 -32.93
CA VAL A 96 -11.02 3.52 -32.47
C VAL A 96 -10.79 4.51 -33.62
N ARG A 97 -9.84 4.22 -34.51
CA ARG A 97 -9.55 5.04 -35.69
C ARG A 97 -10.69 5.02 -36.71
N ASP A 98 -11.23 3.84 -37.00
CA ASP A 98 -12.35 3.67 -37.93
C ASP A 98 -13.62 4.36 -37.42
N LEU A 99 -13.75 4.53 -36.11
CA LEU A 99 -14.80 5.34 -35.50
C LEU A 99 -14.53 6.86 -35.65
N SER A 100 -13.27 7.29 -35.53
CA SER A 100 -12.88 8.71 -35.54
C SER A 100 -12.91 9.37 -36.93
N GLU A 101 -12.52 8.63 -37.98
CA GLU A 101 -12.39 9.13 -39.36
C GLU A 101 -13.74 9.50 -40.04
N GLY A 102 -14.87 9.37 -39.33
CA GLY A 102 -16.23 9.61 -39.83
C GLY A 102 -16.84 11.00 -39.59
N ASN A 103 -16.06 12.03 -39.22
CA ASN A 103 -16.52 13.29 -38.57
C ASN A 103 -16.98 13.09 -37.12
N PHE A 104 -16.20 12.35 -36.33
CA PHE A 104 -16.42 12.28 -34.89
C PHE A 104 -15.92 13.57 -34.24
N SER A 105 -16.82 14.41 -33.74
CA SER A 105 -16.46 15.71 -33.13
C SER A 105 -15.96 15.59 -31.69
N HIS A 106 -15.85 14.36 -31.16
CA HIS A 106 -15.60 14.09 -29.75
C HIS A 106 -14.16 13.61 -29.53
N SER A 107 -13.59 13.96 -28.38
CA SER A 107 -12.26 13.45 -28.02
C SER A 107 -12.38 11.99 -27.55
N LEU A 108 -11.89 11.07 -28.37
CA LEU A 108 -11.83 9.64 -28.06
C LEU A 108 -10.66 9.35 -27.12
N LYS A 109 -10.91 8.53 -26.10
CA LYS A 109 -9.93 8.11 -25.10
C LYS A 109 -9.91 6.59 -25.02
N PRO A 110 -9.00 5.91 -25.74
CA PRO A 110 -8.90 4.46 -25.69
C PRO A 110 -8.27 4.01 -24.38
N ILE A 111 -8.86 2.99 -23.76
CA ILE A 111 -8.35 2.32 -22.57
C ILE A 111 -8.38 0.81 -22.83
N MET A 112 -7.35 0.09 -22.40
CA MET A 112 -7.32 -1.37 -22.41
C MET A 112 -7.20 -1.88 -20.98
N ALA A 113 -8.17 -2.69 -20.56
CA ALA A 113 -8.15 -3.40 -19.29
C ALA A 113 -7.63 -4.82 -19.49
N ILE A 114 -6.62 -5.23 -18.72
CA ILE A 114 -6.00 -6.56 -18.81
C ILE A 114 -5.96 -7.24 -17.44
N SER A 115 -6.10 -8.56 -17.43
CA SER A 115 -5.85 -9.41 -16.25
C SER A 115 -4.41 -9.93 -16.19
N SER A 116 -3.78 -10.13 -17.35
CA SER A 116 -2.42 -10.66 -17.51
C SER A 116 -1.39 -9.55 -17.81
N SER A 117 -0.29 -9.87 -18.48
CA SER A 117 0.68 -8.89 -19.00
C SER A 117 0.39 -8.46 -20.43
N LEU A 118 1.06 -7.42 -20.89
CA LEU A 118 1.26 -7.05 -22.28
C LEU A 118 2.61 -7.59 -22.74
N ALA A 119 2.70 -8.03 -24.00
CA ALA A 119 4.00 -8.19 -24.62
C ALA A 119 4.72 -6.83 -24.66
N LYS A 120 6.05 -6.79 -24.46
CA LYS A 120 6.83 -5.53 -24.42
C LYS A 120 6.54 -4.61 -25.62
N SER A 121 6.48 -5.16 -26.83
CA SER A 121 6.14 -4.38 -28.03
C SER A 121 4.70 -3.85 -28.02
N ALA A 122 3.74 -4.60 -27.45
CA ALA A 122 2.36 -4.17 -27.31
C ALA A 122 2.23 -3.02 -26.28
N PHE A 123 2.97 -3.12 -25.16
CA PHE A 123 3.09 -2.05 -24.17
C PHE A 123 3.66 -0.77 -24.78
N ASN A 124 4.76 -0.86 -25.54
CA ASN A 124 5.37 0.29 -26.21
C ASN A 124 4.39 1.00 -27.15
N ILE A 125 3.63 0.23 -27.95
CA ILE A 125 2.61 0.79 -28.85
C ILE A 125 1.50 1.47 -28.04
N ALA A 126 1.00 0.83 -26.99
CA ALA A 126 -0.05 1.39 -26.15
C ALA A 126 0.40 2.70 -25.50
N SER A 127 1.61 2.75 -24.94
CA SER A 127 2.18 3.93 -24.30
C SER A 127 2.38 5.08 -25.29
N GLU A 128 3.01 4.80 -26.45
CA GLU A 128 3.28 5.82 -27.49
C GLU A 128 1.99 6.39 -28.08
N ARG A 129 0.93 5.57 -28.17
CA ARG A 129 -0.39 5.97 -28.67
C ARG A 129 -1.33 6.50 -27.58
N ASN A 130 -0.83 6.69 -26.35
CA ASN A 130 -1.60 7.15 -25.19
C ASN A 130 -2.86 6.32 -24.89
N VAL A 131 -2.82 5.01 -25.16
CA VAL A 131 -3.84 4.08 -24.70
C VAL A 131 -3.74 3.99 -23.18
N GLY A 132 -4.82 4.29 -22.48
CA GLY A 132 -4.89 4.06 -21.03
C GLY A 132 -4.80 2.57 -20.73
N LEU A 133 -4.04 2.18 -19.72
CA LEU A 133 -3.86 0.78 -19.34
C LEU A 133 -4.42 0.57 -17.94
N ILE A 134 -5.38 -0.34 -17.83
CA ILE A 134 -5.94 -0.79 -16.57
C ILE A 134 -5.45 -2.22 -16.32
N LYS A 135 -4.84 -2.46 -15.15
CA LYS A 135 -4.52 -3.83 -14.70
C LYS A 135 -5.28 -4.12 -13.43
N ILE A 136 -6.12 -5.15 -13.44
CA ILE A 136 -6.88 -5.56 -12.25
C ILE A 136 -6.03 -6.55 -11.45
N ASN A 137 -5.87 -6.29 -10.15
CA ASN A 137 -5.31 -7.23 -9.22
C ASN A 137 -6.37 -8.28 -8.81
N GLU A 138 -5.96 -9.54 -8.71
CA GLU A 138 -6.81 -10.63 -8.21
C GLU A 138 -6.74 -10.77 -6.68
N SER A 139 -5.73 -10.21 -6.01
CA SER A 139 -5.69 -10.17 -4.55
C SER A 139 -6.47 -8.97 -4.03
N ASP A 140 -7.58 -9.26 -3.34
CA ASP A 140 -8.30 -8.28 -2.49
C ASP A 140 -7.51 -7.89 -1.22
N GLY A 141 -6.27 -8.38 -1.07
CA GLY A 141 -5.36 -8.15 0.06
C GLY A 141 -4.71 -6.77 0.01
N LEU A 142 -5.50 -5.71 0.11
CA LEU A 142 -4.98 -4.35 0.22
C LEU A 142 -4.27 -4.20 1.57
N LYS A 143 -2.95 -4.01 1.53
CA LYS A 143 -2.10 -3.92 2.73
C LYS A 143 -2.44 -2.69 3.58
N TRP A 144 -2.45 -1.50 2.99
CA TRP A 144 -2.95 -0.26 3.61
C TRP A 144 -4.07 0.33 2.80
N VAL A 145 -4.90 1.18 3.40
CA VAL A 145 -5.83 2.06 2.69
C VAL A 145 -5.41 3.53 2.82
N LEU A 146 -4.92 4.18 1.75
CA LEU A 146 -4.60 5.62 1.79
C LEU A 146 -5.87 6.48 1.87
N ASN A 147 -5.83 7.52 2.72
CA ASN A 147 -6.83 8.58 2.76
C ASN A 147 -6.91 9.29 1.38
N ARG A 148 -8.12 9.68 0.96
CA ARG A 148 -8.41 10.30 -0.35
C ARG A 148 -7.48 11.47 -0.70
N SER A 149 -7.07 12.27 0.29
CA SER A 149 -6.19 13.44 0.09
C SER A 149 -4.75 13.08 -0.29
N PHE A 150 -4.32 11.85 0.00
CA PHE A 150 -2.94 11.38 -0.15
C PHE A 150 -2.76 10.28 -1.20
N LYS A 151 -3.85 9.81 -1.82
CA LYS A 151 -3.81 8.75 -2.84
C LYS A 151 -2.79 8.99 -3.95
N LYS A 152 -2.60 10.24 -4.41
CA LYS A 152 -1.68 10.55 -5.53
C LYS A 152 -0.19 10.37 -5.21
N TYR A 153 0.18 10.40 -3.92
CA TYR A 153 1.57 10.42 -3.48
C TYR A 153 2.20 9.04 -3.41
N GLY A 154 1.41 7.99 -3.15
CA GLY A 154 1.90 6.61 -3.15
C GLY A 154 2.11 6.01 -4.55
N ILE A 155 1.56 6.64 -5.59
CA ILE A 155 1.41 6.00 -6.91
C ILE A 155 2.51 6.41 -7.88
N ASN A 156 2.91 7.69 -7.86
CA ASN A 156 3.83 8.22 -8.85
C ASN A 156 5.32 8.02 -8.53
N GLN A 157 5.68 7.54 -7.33
CA GLN A 157 7.08 7.48 -6.88
C GLN A 157 7.71 6.08 -6.92
N ALA A 158 6.92 4.99 -7.02
CA ALA A 158 7.42 3.63 -6.83
C ALA A 158 7.13 2.64 -7.98
N LEU A 159 6.40 3.05 -9.02
CA LEU A 159 5.86 2.11 -10.01
C LEU A 159 6.47 2.24 -11.39
N SER A 160 7.27 1.25 -11.77
CA SER A 160 7.62 1.01 -13.17
C SER A 160 6.37 0.57 -13.93
N SER A 161 5.94 1.36 -14.92
CA SER A 161 4.84 0.96 -15.81
C SER A 161 5.20 -0.31 -16.58
N GLU A 162 6.46 -0.49 -16.97
CA GLU A 162 6.91 -1.72 -17.62
C GLU A 162 6.83 -2.90 -16.65
N GLY A 163 7.28 -2.74 -15.40
CA GLY A 163 7.20 -3.79 -14.38
C GLY A 163 5.77 -4.30 -14.17
N VAL A 164 4.81 -3.38 -13.99
CA VAL A 164 3.40 -3.75 -13.76
C VAL A 164 2.74 -4.39 -14.99
N PHE A 165 2.91 -3.76 -16.16
CA PHE A 165 2.17 -4.15 -17.36
C PHE A 165 2.86 -5.22 -18.19
N VAL A 166 4.18 -5.38 -18.13
CA VAL A 166 4.96 -6.37 -18.91
C VAL A 166 5.42 -7.51 -18.01
N ASP A 167 6.14 -7.18 -16.94
CA ASP A 167 6.76 -8.19 -16.07
C ASP A 167 5.77 -8.79 -15.06
N SER A 168 4.59 -8.17 -14.93
CA SER A 168 3.55 -8.50 -13.94
C SER A 168 4.04 -8.35 -12.49
N ASP A 169 4.97 -7.43 -12.28
CA ASP A 169 5.34 -6.99 -10.95
C ASP A 169 4.11 -6.44 -10.27
N GLN A 170 3.71 -7.09 -9.19
CA GLN A 170 2.75 -6.51 -8.28
C GLN A 170 3.53 -5.73 -7.24
N PRO A 171 3.37 -4.40 -7.16
CA PRO A 171 3.90 -3.70 -6.00
C PRO A 171 3.28 -4.28 -4.73
N ASN A 172 4.13 -4.74 -3.82
CA ASN A 172 3.78 -5.09 -2.44
C ASN A 172 3.18 -3.89 -1.67
N TYR A 173 3.16 -2.72 -2.32
CA TYR A 173 2.89 -1.43 -1.74
C TYR A 173 1.60 -0.76 -2.23
N TYR A 174 0.66 -1.52 -2.82
CA TYR A 174 -0.48 -0.90 -3.49
C TYR A 174 -1.87 -1.29 -2.97
N ASN A 175 -2.60 -0.25 -2.63
CA ASN A 175 -3.96 -0.24 -2.10
C ASN A 175 -5.05 -0.21 -3.19
N SER A 176 -4.82 -0.82 -4.35
CA SER A 176 -5.89 -0.88 -5.33
C SER A 176 -5.99 -2.25 -5.92
N SER A 177 -7.21 -2.73 -5.99
CA SER A 177 -7.60 -3.88 -6.80
C SER A 177 -7.38 -3.63 -8.29
N TRP A 178 -6.91 -2.44 -8.69
CA TRP A 178 -6.51 -2.13 -10.05
C TRP A 178 -5.54 -0.95 -10.18
N PHE A 179 -4.67 -1.00 -11.19
CA PHE A 179 -3.71 0.04 -11.55
C PHE A 179 -4.18 0.76 -12.81
N PHE A 180 -3.96 2.08 -12.91
CA PHE A 180 -4.28 2.85 -14.10
C PHE A 180 -3.12 3.73 -14.54
N TYR A 181 -2.62 3.51 -15.75
CA TYR A 181 -1.56 4.30 -16.36
C TYR A 181 -2.02 4.90 -17.70
N SER A 182 -1.73 6.18 -17.94
CA SER A 182 -1.98 6.82 -19.24
C SER A 182 -1.14 8.09 -19.36
N HIS A 183 -0.82 8.55 -20.57
CA HIS A 183 -0.07 9.80 -20.79
C HIS A 183 1.22 9.89 -19.95
N ASN A 184 1.96 8.78 -19.85
CA ASN A 184 3.17 8.65 -19.02
C ASN A 184 2.99 9.01 -17.54
N LYS A 185 1.79 8.83 -17.01
CA LYS A 185 1.45 9.13 -15.61
C LYS A 185 0.53 8.06 -15.05
N TRP A 186 0.69 7.78 -13.76
CA TRP A 186 -0.25 6.95 -13.02
C TRP A 186 -1.44 7.75 -12.48
N PHE A 187 -2.61 7.11 -12.50
CA PHE A 187 -3.86 7.65 -11.98
C PHE A 187 -4.35 6.78 -10.83
N SER A 188 -4.73 7.43 -9.72
CA SER A 188 -5.23 6.76 -8.52
C SER A 188 -6.67 6.30 -8.60
N SER A 189 -7.38 6.76 -9.63
CA SER A 189 -8.81 6.61 -9.83
C SER A 189 -9.19 7.13 -11.20
N LEU A 190 -10.33 6.69 -11.71
CA LEU A 190 -10.99 7.28 -12.86
C LEU A 190 -11.27 8.77 -12.65
N LYS A 191 -11.47 9.25 -11.41
CA LYS A 191 -11.65 10.68 -11.10
C LYS A 191 -10.49 11.51 -11.60
N GLU A 192 -9.30 11.07 -11.23
CA GLU A 192 -8.08 11.82 -11.48
C GLU A 192 -7.82 11.86 -12.98
N TYR A 193 -8.05 10.73 -13.64
CA TYR A 193 -7.98 10.66 -15.10
C TYR A 193 -8.99 11.59 -15.76
N LEU A 194 -10.26 11.57 -15.34
CA LEU A 194 -11.31 12.45 -15.85
C LEU A 194 -10.96 13.92 -15.65
N ARG A 195 -10.49 14.31 -14.47
CA ARG A 195 -10.01 15.68 -14.20
C ARG A 195 -8.87 16.08 -15.13
N TYR A 196 -7.91 15.18 -15.31
CA TYR A 196 -6.77 15.39 -16.20
C TYR A 196 -7.21 15.61 -17.65
N ILE A 197 -8.04 14.72 -18.20
CA ILE A 197 -8.48 14.85 -19.60
C ILE A 197 -9.48 16.00 -19.83
N THR A 198 -10.20 16.43 -18.80
CA THR A 198 -11.11 17.59 -18.86
C THR A 198 -10.42 18.92 -18.55
N GLY A 199 -9.13 18.90 -18.19
CA GLY A 199 -8.37 20.10 -17.84
C GLY A 199 -8.79 20.74 -16.51
N GLN A 200 -9.52 20.02 -15.66
CA GLN A 200 -9.84 20.49 -14.30
C GLN A 200 -8.56 20.47 -13.47
N LYS A 201 -8.16 21.65 -12.97
CA LYS A 201 -6.98 21.76 -12.10
C LYS A 201 -7.20 20.98 -10.81
N ASP A 202 -6.19 20.20 -10.44
CA ASP A 202 -6.14 19.60 -9.13
C ASP A 202 -5.99 20.68 -8.06
N GLU A 203 -6.78 20.58 -6.98
CA GLU A 203 -6.40 21.25 -5.74
C GLU A 203 -5.04 20.70 -5.33
N ILE A 204 -4.05 21.59 -5.24
CA ILE A 204 -2.71 21.27 -4.75
C ILE A 204 -2.87 20.97 -3.26
N THR A 205 -3.13 19.72 -2.90
CA THR A 205 -3.04 19.27 -1.51
C THR A 205 -1.56 19.30 -1.15
N LYS A 206 -1.12 20.35 -0.43
CA LYS A 206 0.23 20.40 0.16
C LYS A 206 0.40 19.15 1.02
N SER A 207 1.25 18.23 0.60
CA SER A 207 1.45 16.94 1.27
C SER A 207 2.92 16.76 1.58
N GLN A 208 3.25 16.97 2.84
CA GLN A 208 4.42 16.36 3.47
C GLN A 208 3.89 15.56 4.65
N VAL A 209 4.21 14.27 4.69
CA VAL A 209 4.05 13.48 5.91
C VAL A 209 4.85 14.19 6.99
N LYS A 210 4.22 14.41 8.15
CA LYS A 210 4.94 14.88 9.32
C LYS A 210 6.02 13.86 9.69
N TYR A 211 7.28 14.27 9.54
CA TYR A 211 8.43 13.49 9.95
C TYR A 211 8.72 13.71 11.43
N PHE A 212 8.87 12.62 12.17
CA PHE A 212 9.32 12.59 13.56
C PHE A 212 10.75 12.05 13.59
N SER A 213 11.65 12.77 14.26
CA SER A 213 13.00 12.25 14.51
C SER A 213 12.96 11.04 15.44
N LYS A 214 13.99 10.20 15.40
CA LYS A 214 14.15 9.08 16.35
C LYS A 214 14.02 9.55 17.80
N ASP A 215 14.68 10.64 18.17
CA ASP A 215 14.58 11.23 19.52
C ASP A 215 13.14 11.61 19.88
N THR A 216 12.38 12.18 18.93
CA THR A 216 10.97 12.53 19.18
C THR A 216 10.12 11.28 19.43
N LEU A 217 10.37 10.20 18.69
CA LEU A 217 9.68 8.93 18.87
C LEU A 217 10.01 8.29 20.22
N GLU A 218 11.26 8.41 20.67
CA GLU A 218 11.70 7.95 22.00
C GLU A 218 11.04 8.73 23.14
N ASP A 219 11.00 10.06 23.03
CA ASP A 219 10.35 10.92 24.02
C ASP A 219 8.84 10.62 24.11
N MET A 220 8.18 10.41 22.96
CA MET A 220 6.77 9.99 22.94
C MET A 220 6.56 8.65 23.63
N ALA A 221 7.41 7.64 23.37
CA ALA A 221 7.31 6.35 24.04
C ALA A 221 7.49 6.51 25.57
N LYS A 222 8.48 7.31 25.99
CA LYS A 222 8.75 7.58 27.41
C LYS A 222 7.54 8.24 28.10
N ASP A 223 6.94 9.25 27.49
CA ASP A 223 5.78 9.93 28.04
C ASP A 223 4.57 8.99 28.21
N ILE A 224 4.34 8.10 27.24
CA ILE A 224 3.27 7.10 27.30
C ILE A 224 3.53 6.12 28.44
N LEU A 225 4.76 5.60 28.54
CA LEU A 225 5.15 4.63 29.57
C LEU A 225 5.04 5.21 30.99
N ILE A 226 5.36 6.49 31.18
CA ILE A 226 5.14 7.19 32.45
C ILE A 226 3.66 7.23 32.81
N LYS A 227 2.80 7.54 31.84
CA LYS A 227 1.35 7.67 32.07
C LYS A 227 0.66 6.34 32.38
N ILE A 228 1.16 5.25 31.83
CA ILE A 228 0.69 3.90 32.19
C ILE A 228 1.40 3.33 33.44
N ALA A 229 2.19 4.16 34.14
CA ALA A 229 2.94 3.79 35.34
C ALA A 229 3.84 2.56 35.16
N TYR A 230 4.43 2.38 33.96
CA TYR A 230 5.38 1.32 33.71
C TYR A 230 6.66 1.51 34.55
N LEU A 231 7.16 0.40 35.12
CA LEU A 231 8.32 0.41 36.01
C LEU A 231 9.54 -0.32 35.42
N ASP A 232 9.40 -1.60 35.05
CA ASP A 232 10.52 -2.46 34.65
C ASP A 232 10.00 -3.71 33.89
N GLY A 233 10.88 -4.42 33.19
CA GLY A 233 10.56 -5.69 32.53
C GLY A 233 9.72 -5.56 31.25
N ALA A 234 8.92 -6.57 30.93
CA ALA A 234 8.04 -6.56 29.77
C ALA A 234 6.88 -5.57 29.95
N VAL A 235 6.67 -4.70 28.96
CA VAL A 235 5.56 -3.74 28.97
C VAL A 235 4.23 -4.45 28.77
N CYS A 236 3.23 -4.16 29.60
CA CYS A 236 1.88 -4.71 29.48
C CYS A 236 1.10 -3.95 28.40
N LEU A 237 0.81 -4.60 27.26
CA LEU A 237 0.15 -3.92 26.13
C LEU A 237 -1.31 -3.56 26.41
N SER A 238 -1.99 -4.27 27.31
CA SER A 238 -3.33 -3.87 27.76
C SER A 238 -3.31 -2.55 28.52
N ASP A 239 -2.22 -2.25 29.24
CA ASP A 239 -2.09 -0.99 29.97
C ASP A 239 -1.88 0.16 28.98
N LEU A 240 -1.24 -0.07 27.83
CA LEU A 240 -1.18 0.94 26.75
C LEU A 240 -2.58 1.34 26.26
N LEU A 241 -3.52 0.39 26.15
CA LEU A 241 -4.89 0.71 25.73
C LEU A 241 -5.66 1.57 26.75
N SER A 242 -5.17 1.67 27.99
CA SER A 242 -5.73 2.60 28.99
C SER A 242 -5.36 4.06 28.73
N TYR A 243 -4.40 4.33 27.84
CA TYR A 243 -4.01 5.67 27.48
C TYR A 243 -5.18 6.41 26.80
N GLU A 244 -5.40 7.67 27.14
CA GLU A 244 -6.60 8.44 26.76
C GLU A 244 -6.92 8.37 25.25
N VAL A 245 -5.91 8.51 24.40
CA VAL A 245 -6.03 8.44 22.94
C VAL A 245 -6.48 7.05 22.44
N LEU A 246 -6.16 6.00 23.18
CA LEU A 246 -6.45 4.60 22.85
C LEU A 246 -7.71 4.07 23.56
N SER A 247 -8.25 4.81 24.52
CA SER A 247 -9.38 4.39 25.37
C SER A 247 -10.67 4.03 24.60
N SER A 248 -10.83 4.55 23.38
CA SER A 248 -11.96 4.28 22.50
C SER A 248 -11.68 3.21 21.44
N VAL A 249 -10.47 2.65 21.41
CA VAL A 249 -10.05 1.63 20.43
C VAL A 249 -10.61 0.27 20.85
N LYS A 250 -11.25 -0.44 19.92
CA LYS A 250 -11.68 -1.82 20.15
C LYS A 250 -10.62 -2.78 19.63
N LEU A 251 -10.16 -3.68 20.49
CA LEU A 251 -9.22 -4.73 20.13
C LEU A 251 -9.95 -6.05 19.92
N TYR A 252 -9.80 -6.65 18.74
CA TYR A 252 -10.28 -7.98 18.40
C TYR A 252 -9.10 -8.94 18.31
N GLN A 253 -9.07 -9.96 19.17
CA GLN A 253 -8.00 -10.96 19.18
C GLN A 253 -8.45 -12.28 18.55
N ASN A 254 -7.49 -13.06 18.03
CA ASN A 254 -7.71 -14.38 17.46
C ASN A 254 -8.74 -14.38 16.31
N VAL A 255 -8.73 -13.33 15.50
CA VAL A 255 -9.63 -13.18 14.36
C VAL A 255 -9.29 -14.24 13.31
N ILE A 256 -10.27 -15.02 12.87
CA ILE A 256 -10.05 -16.03 11.84
C ILE A 256 -9.87 -15.31 10.49
N PRO A 257 -8.70 -15.41 9.83
CA PRO A 257 -8.48 -14.73 8.57
C PRO A 257 -9.35 -15.33 7.46
N SER A 258 -9.90 -14.49 6.58
CA SER A 258 -10.47 -14.96 5.32
C SER A 258 -9.38 -15.50 4.38
N ALA A 259 -9.77 -16.12 3.26
CA ALA A 259 -8.81 -16.68 2.30
C ALA A 259 -7.77 -15.66 1.81
N HIS A 260 -8.14 -14.37 1.74
CA HIS A 260 -7.29 -13.26 1.30
C HIS A 260 -6.51 -12.58 2.44
N GLU A 261 -6.80 -12.90 3.70
CA GLU A 261 -6.15 -12.30 4.88
C GLU A 261 -5.19 -13.28 5.56
N LYS A 262 -4.97 -14.48 4.99
CA LYS A 262 -4.11 -15.52 5.59
C LYS A 262 -2.68 -15.04 5.84
N SER A 263 -2.16 -14.09 5.06
CA SER A 263 -0.84 -13.48 5.25
C SER A 263 -0.80 -12.42 6.36
N LEU A 264 -1.94 -11.77 6.68
CA LEU A 264 -2.00 -10.66 7.63
C LEU A 264 -1.80 -11.10 9.07
N LEU A 265 -1.00 -10.36 9.83
CA LEU A 265 -0.78 -10.51 11.26
C LEU A 265 -1.70 -9.59 12.06
N GLY A 266 -1.76 -8.33 11.65
CA GLY A 266 -2.49 -7.26 12.31
C GLY A 266 -3.16 -6.35 11.29
N LYS A 267 -4.15 -5.59 11.76
CA LYS A 267 -4.79 -4.54 10.99
C LYS A 267 -5.38 -3.48 11.90
N VAL A 268 -5.24 -2.22 11.52
CA VAL A 268 -5.93 -1.08 12.12
C VAL A 268 -6.90 -0.46 11.13
N ASP A 269 -8.12 -0.22 11.57
CA ASP A 269 -9.13 0.57 10.85
C ASP A 269 -9.36 1.88 11.59
N PHE A 270 -8.85 2.98 11.04
CA PHE A 270 -8.93 4.29 11.69
C PHE A 270 -10.35 4.88 11.65
N LYS A 271 -11.24 4.40 10.76
CA LYS A 271 -12.63 4.90 10.68
C LYS A 271 -13.50 4.29 11.74
N SER A 272 -13.38 2.98 11.97
CA SER A 272 -14.12 2.30 13.04
C SER A 272 -13.40 2.34 14.38
N ASN A 273 -12.12 2.73 14.39
CA ASN A 273 -11.23 2.74 15.55
C ASN A 273 -11.05 1.33 16.14
N GLU A 274 -10.73 0.39 15.26
CA GLU A 274 -10.64 -1.04 15.58
C GLU A 274 -9.26 -1.59 15.22
N ILE A 275 -8.70 -2.43 16.08
CA ILE A 275 -7.50 -3.23 15.83
C ILE A 275 -7.91 -4.69 15.76
N PHE A 276 -7.43 -5.40 14.73
CA PHE A 276 -7.66 -6.82 14.52
C PHE A 276 -6.33 -7.56 14.57
N MET A 277 -6.24 -8.57 15.45
CA MET A 277 -5.12 -9.48 15.54
C MET A 277 -5.55 -10.83 14.96
N TYR A 278 -4.94 -11.22 13.86
CA TYR A 278 -5.33 -12.43 13.13
C TYR A 278 -4.67 -13.68 13.71
N LYS A 279 -5.45 -14.75 13.83
CA LYS A 279 -4.96 -16.05 14.30
C LYS A 279 -4.07 -16.68 13.22
N LYS A 280 -2.90 -17.19 13.62
CA LYS A 280 -1.98 -17.96 12.77
C LYS A 280 -2.01 -19.45 13.14
N GLU A 281 -1.44 -20.27 12.26
CA GLU A 281 -1.28 -21.71 12.52
C GLU A 281 -0.26 -21.98 13.62
N ILE A 282 0.74 -21.12 13.73
CA ILE A 282 1.77 -21.14 14.77
C ILE A 282 1.54 -19.93 15.68
N ASP A 283 1.26 -20.23 16.95
CA ASP A 283 1.16 -19.23 18.01
C ASP A 283 2.57 -18.70 18.33
N ASP A 284 2.75 -17.39 18.19
CA ASP A 284 3.99 -16.68 18.55
C ASP A 284 3.61 -15.39 19.29
N GLU A 285 3.61 -15.47 20.62
CA GLU A 285 3.22 -14.36 21.50
C GLU A 285 4.11 -13.12 21.31
N LYS A 286 5.39 -13.30 20.95
CA LYS A 286 6.33 -12.17 20.77
C LYS A 286 6.06 -11.43 19.47
N ARG A 287 5.72 -12.19 18.42
CA ARG A 287 5.25 -11.63 17.16
C ARG A 287 3.96 -10.84 17.39
N ASP A 288 2.99 -11.45 18.07
CA ASP A 288 1.69 -10.82 18.30
C ASP A 288 1.82 -9.58 19.20
N ARG A 289 2.76 -9.58 20.17
CA ARG A 289 3.13 -8.37 20.94
C ARG A 289 3.66 -7.25 20.05
N PHE A 290 4.57 -7.56 19.12
CA PHE A 290 5.12 -6.56 18.20
C PHE A 290 4.04 -6.00 17.28
N THR A 291 3.25 -6.87 16.66
CA THR A 291 2.13 -6.49 15.79
C THR A 291 1.17 -5.56 16.52
N LEU A 292 0.74 -5.88 17.75
CA LEU A 292 -0.15 -5.00 18.51
C LEU A 292 0.51 -3.65 18.83
N ALA A 293 1.79 -3.63 19.23
CA ALA A 293 2.52 -2.39 19.48
C ALA A 293 2.67 -1.53 18.21
N HIS A 294 2.82 -2.17 17.04
CA HIS A 294 2.86 -1.53 15.73
C HIS A 294 1.52 -0.86 15.39
N GLU A 295 0.41 -1.59 15.47
CA GLU A 295 -0.94 -1.03 15.21
C GLU A 295 -1.27 0.13 16.17
N ILE A 296 -0.90 0.00 17.45
CA ILE A 296 -1.01 1.07 18.45
C ILE A 296 -0.19 2.30 18.04
N SER A 297 1.03 2.08 17.53
CA SER A 297 1.92 3.17 17.12
C SER A 297 1.35 3.99 15.97
N HIS A 298 0.66 3.35 15.02
CA HIS A 298 -0.05 4.08 13.96
C HIS A 298 -1.10 5.05 14.51
N ILE A 299 -1.84 4.66 15.55
CA ILE A 299 -2.85 5.50 16.18
C ILE A 299 -2.18 6.65 16.93
N LEU A 300 -1.15 6.35 17.74
CA LEU A 300 -0.42 7.35 18.53
C LEU A 300 0.27 8.42 17.67
N LEU A 301 0.76 8.05 16.49
CA LEU A 301 1.40 8.96 15.54
C LEU A 301 0.40 9.78 14.72
N GLY A 302 -0.91 9.53 14.88
CA GLY A 302 -1.96 10.19 14.12
C GLY A 302 -1.88 9.85 12.63
N HIS A 303 -1.52 8.62 12.28
CA HIS A 303 -1.43 8.20 10.89
C HIS A 303 -2.81 8.14 10.20
N SER A 304 -3.91 8.21 10.95
CA SER A 304 -5.29 8.36 10.44
C SER A 304 -5.51 9.56 9.52
N GLN A 305 -4.66 10.60 9.63
CA GLN A 305 -4.70 11.74 8.70
C GLN A 305 -4.23 11.37 7.28
N TYR A 306 -3.47 10.29 7.15
CA TYR A 306 -2.87 9.80 5.91
C TYR A 306 -3.47 8.48 5.42
N LEU A 307 -3.89 7.63 6.36
CA LEU A 307 -4.39 6.29 6.15
C LEU A 307 -5.84 6.16 6.65
N ASP A 308 -6.70 5.53 5.85
CA ASP A 308 -8.01 5.04 6.27
C ASP A 308 -7.88 3.68 6.99
N LYS A 309 -6.92 2.82 6.60
CA LYS A 309 -6.61 1.52 7.23
C LYS A 309 -5.13 1.16 7.05
N ASP A 310 -4.60 0.28 7.88
CA ASP A 310 -3.29 -0.36 7.70
C ASP A 310 -3.34 -1.84 8.08
N SER A 311 -2.46 -2.67 7.51
CA SER A 311 -2.35 -4.10 7.78
C SER A 311 -0.89 -4.55 7.70
N LEU A 312 -0.44 -5.28 8.72
CA LEU A 312 0.90 -5.82 8.83
C LEU A 312 0.95 -7.28 8.34
N GLU A 313 1.92 -7.65 7.51
CA GLU A 313 2.18 -9.03 7.06
C GLU A 313 3.43 -9.65 7.69
N GLU A 314 3.58 -10.97 7.60
CA GLU A 314 4.72 -11.69 8.16
C GLU A 314 6.07 -11.31 7.50
N SER A 315 6.06 -11.05 6.20
CA SER A 315 7.22 -10.57 5.43
C SER A 315 7.72 -9.19 5.85
N ASP A 316 6.90 -8.40 6.55
CA ASP A 316 7.25 -7.05 6.98
C ASP A 316 8.12 -7.03 8.23
N LEU A 317 8.00 -8.06 9.07
CA LEU A 317 8.82 -8.20 10.28
C LEU A 317 10.31 -8.40 9.98
N ASP A 318 10.62 -8.92 8.79
CA ASP A 318 11.98 -9.13 8.32
C ASP A 318 12.60 -7.87 7.69
N ASN A 319 11.79 -6.86 7.35
CA ASN A 319 12.18 -5.67 6.59
C ASN A 319 12.09 -4.36 7.39
N LEU A 320 12.29 -4.42 8.71
CA LEU A 320 12.14 -3.26 9.62
C LEU A 320 13.07 -2.08 9.32
N GLU A 321 14.07 -2.24 8.46
CA GLU A 321 15.09 -1.23 8.14
C GLU A 321 15.09 -0.76 6.67
N ILE A 322 14.23 -1.30 5.78
CA ILE A 322 14.22 -0.89 4.36
C ILE A 322 13.48 0.45 4.23
N LEU A 323 14.24 1.54 4.10
CA LEU A 323 13.70 2.83 3.67
C LEU A 323 13.56 2.87 2.14
N ASP A 324 12.36 2.60 1.64
CA ASP A 324 11.92 3.24 0.40
C ASP A 324 11.52 4.70 0.70
N ASN A 325 11.70 5.61 -0.26
CA ASN A 325 11.39 7.03 -0.08
C ASN A 325 9.89 7.36 -0.13
N SER A 326 9.04 6.35 -0.35
CA SER A 326 7.60 6.51 -0.39
C SER A 326 7.01 7.03 0.93
N MET A 327 5.88 7.73 0.80
CA MET A 327 5.12 8.24 1.94
C MET A 327 4.75 7.12 2.93
N VAL A 328 4.32 5.96 2.41
CA VAL A 328 3.92 4.84 3.25
C VAL A 328 5.12 4.24 3.97
N ALA A 329 6.25 4.03 3.28
CA ALA A 329 7.46 3.53 3.94
C ALA A 329 7.92 4.42 5.11
N LYS A 330 7.73 5.74 5.01
CA LYS A 330 8.00 6.66 6.14
C LYS A 330 7.02 6.47 7.30
N LEU A 331 5.73 6.24 7.02
CA LEU A 331 4.73 5.94 8.06
C LEU A 331 5.04 4.61 8.75
N GLU A 332 5.29 3.56 7.97
CA GLU A 332 5.68 2.22 8.46
C GLU A 332 6.93 2.28 9.32
N PHE A 333 7.96 2.98 8.86
CA PHE A 333 9.20 3.16 9.62
C PHE A 333 8.94 3.82 10.98
N GLN A 334 8.15 4.91 11.01
CA GLN A 334 7.85 5.61 12.26
C GLN A 334 7.04 4.71 13.21
N ALA A 335 6.08 3.94 12.70
CA ALA A 335 5.27 3.02 13.50
C ALA A 335 6.11 1.87 14.06
N ASN A 336 6.94 1.23 13.22
CA ASN A 336 7.88 0.19 13.64
C ASN A 336 8.86 0.69 14.70
N TYR A 337 9.43 1.88 14.48
CA TYR A 337 10.38 2.46 15.43
C TYR A 337 9.70 2.78 16.76
N LEU A 338 8.55 3.45 16.76
CA LEU A 338 7.80 3.74 17.99
C LEU A 338 7.37 2.46 18.73
N ALA A 339 6.92 1.43 18.01
CA ALA A 339 6.56 0.14 18.60
C ALA A 339 7.74 -0.49 19.33
N SER A 340 8.94 -0.40 18.71
CA SER A 340 10.17 -0.88 19.32
C SER A 340 10.55 -0.10 20.59
N CYS A 341 10.34 1.23 20.61
CA CYS A 341 10.58 2.08 21.77
C CYS A 341 9.60 1.80 22.91
N LEU A 342 8.32 1.57 22.58
CA LEU A 342 7.28 1.21 23.55
C LEU A 342 7.57 -0.14 24.20
N LEU A 343 8.02 -1.13 23.43
CA LEU A 343 8.30 -2.47 23.95
C LEU A 343 9.63 -2.57 24.70
N VAL A 344 10.62 -1.76 24.30
CA VAL A 344 11.99 -1.81 24.83
C VAL A 344 12.46 -0.37 25.12
N PRO A 345 12.08 0.18 26.28
CA PRO A 345 12.36 1.57 26.64
C PRO A 345 13.84 1.76 26.95
N ASN A 346 14.41 2.91 26.57
CA ASN A 346 15.85 3.17 26.65
C ASN A 346 16.43 3.07 28.07
N ASP A 347 15.73 3.63 29.07
CA ASP A 347 16.22 3.64 30.45
C ASP A 347 16.33 2.21 31.01
N GLN A 348 15.31 1.38 30.77
CA GLN A 348 15.29 -0.02 31.16
C GLN A 348 16.27 -0.86 30.33
N LEU A 349 16.40 -0.58 29.02
CA LEU A 349 17.36 -1.25 28.15
C LEU A 349 18.78 -1.03 28.64
N ALA A 350 19.17 0.22 28.94
CA ALA A 350 20.48 0.56 29.44
C ALA A 350 20.78 -0.12 30.79
N LYS A 351 19.81 -0.08 31.71
CA LYS A 351 19.90 -0.71 33.04
C LYS A 351 20.09 -2.22 32.95
N GLU A 352 19.24 -2.93 32.22
CA GLU A 352 19.32 -4.39 32.11
C GLU A 352 20.51 -4.83 31.24
N PHE A 353 20.84 -4.06 30.19
CA PHE A 353 22.06 -4.28 29.41
C PHE A 353 23.30 -4.24 30.29
N SER A 354 23.47 -3.18 31.10
CA SER A 354 24.63 -3.03 31.99
C SER A 354 24.75 -4.22 32.94
N LYS A 355 23.63 -4.65 33.53
CA LYS A 355 23.58 -5.81 34.43
C LYS A 355 23.99 -7.09 33.72
N ILE A 356 23.43 -7.38 32.54
CA ILE A 356 23.76 -8.57 31.75
C ILE A 356 25.23 -8.55 31.31
N TYR A 357 25.72 -7.40 30.88
CA TYR A 357 27.08 -7.22 30.38
C TYR A 357 28.11 -7.46 31.50
N SER A 358 27.91 -6.82 32.67
CA SER A 358 28.76 -7.02 33.85
C SER A 358 28.73 -8.46 34.36
N ASN A 359 27.55 -9.08 34.47
CA ASN A 359 27.40 -10.47 34.92
C ASN A 359 28.03 -11.49 33.95
N SER A 360 28.22 -11.10 32.69
CA SER A 360 28.88 -11.94 31.69
C SER A 360 30.41 -11.78 31.71
N GLY A 361 30.96 -10.96 32.62
CA GLY A 361 32.40 -10.72 32.74
C GLY A 361 33.01 -9.94 31.57
N LEU A 362 32.17 -9.29 30.75
CA LEU A 362 32.61 -8.59 29.57
C LEU A 362 33.16 -7.21 29.94
N LYS A 363 34.16 -6.77 29.18
CA LYS A 363 34.74 -5.42 29.27
C LYS A 363 34.55 -4.72 27.94
N ARG A 364 34.30 -3.41 27.98
CA ARG A 364 34.12 -2.59 26.78
C ARG A 364 35.35 -2.72 25.87
N ARG A 365 35.14 -3.10 24.61
CA ARG A 365 36.19 -3.34 23.61
C ARG A 365 36.23 -2.23 22.55
N GLY A 366 36.39 -0.97 22.97
CA GLY A 366 36.47 0.18 22.06
C GLY A 366 35.25 1.08 22.09
N VAL A 367 34.85 1.58 20.91
CA VAL A 367 33.77 2.58 20.79
C VAL A 367 32.42 1.96 21.14
N PHE A 368 32.15 0.75 20.63
CA PHE A 368 30.90 0.01 20.88
C PHE A 368 31.06 -1.01 22.01
N TRP A 369 29.94 -1.40 22.61
CA TRP A 369 29.93 -2.41 23.68
C TRP A 369 29.88 -3.83 23.11
N ILE A 370 29.17 -4.01 22.00
CA ILE A 370 29.04 -5.26 21.25
C ILE A 370 29.42 -5.00 19.80
N TYR A 371 30.25 -5.88 19.25
CA TYR A 371 30.52 -5.99 17.83
C TYR A 371 29.84 -7.24 17.31
N LEU A 372 29.18 -7.14 16.16
CA LEU A 372 28.53 -8.24 15.48
C LEU A 372 29.09 -8.31 14.05
N ASP A 373 30.18 -9.04 13.91
CA ASP A 373 30.93 -9.22 12.68
C ASP A 373 30.95 -10.72 12.28
N ASN A 374 31.90 -11.12 11.43
CA ASN A 374 32.05 -12.51 11.04
C ASN A 374 32.80 -13.40 12.06
N GLN A 375 33.35 -12.83 13.14
CA GLN A 375 34.09 -13.57 14.15
C GLN A 375 33.14 -14.41 15.03
N PRO A 376 33.43 -15.71 15.24
CA PRO A 376 32.57 -16.59 16.04
C PRO A 376 32.34 -16.10 17.47
N GLU A 377 33.36 -15.54 18.13
CA GLU A 377 33.26 -15.02 19.50
C GLU A 377 32.27 -13.85 19.58
N ASN A 378 32.37 -12.90 18.66
CA ASN A 378 31.50 -11.73 18.57
C ASN A 378 30.05 -12.13 18.30
N LYS A 379 29.82 -13.05 17.35
CA LYS A 379 28.48 -13.64 17.11
C LYS A 379 27.91 -14.30 18.37
N MET A 380 28.72 -15.05 19.10
CA MET A 380 28.30 -15.73 20.33
C MET A 380 27.94 -14.73 21.43
N ILE A 381 28.79 -13.72 21.67
CA ILE A 381 28.56 -12.66 22.67
C ILE A 381 27.28 -11.89 22.34
N ALA A 382 27.16 -11.40 21.10
CA ALA A 382 25.99 -10.66 20.65
C ALA A 382 24.71 -11.49 20.80
N ASN A 383 24.71 -12.74 20.32
CA ASN A 383 23.54 -13.61 20.43
C ASN A 383 23.17 -13.93 21.88
N ASN A 384 24.14 -14.08 22.78
CA ASN A 384 23.87 -14.32 24.19
C ASN A 384 23.20 -13.11 24.85
N ILE A 385 23.75 -11.91 24.67
CA ILE A 385 23.20 -10.67 25.23
C ILE A 385 21.81 -10.39 24.65
N VAL A 386 21.67 -10.47 23.33
CA VAL A 386 20.39 -10.29 22.63
C VAL A 386 19.34 -11.28 23.13
N SER A 387 19.71 -12.55 23.32
CA SER A 387 18.76 -13.57 23.81
C SER A 387 18.31 -13.31 25.26
N LYS A 388 19.22 -12.84 26.12
CA LYS A 388 18.89 -12.50 27.52
C LYS A 388 17.96 -11.29 27.59
N LEU A 389 18.24 -10.24 26.82
CA LEU A 389 17.38 -9.04 26.74
C LEU A 389 16.02 -9.35 26.11
N ALA A 390 15.99 -10.17 25.04
CA ALA A 390 14.75 -10.60 24.40
C ALA A 390 13.84 -11.35 25.37
N ARG A 391 14.42 -12.14 26.27
CA ARG A 391 13.69 -12.83 27.35
C ARG A 391 13.21 -11.86 28.43
N TYR A 392 13.98 -10.81 28.73
CA TYR A 392 13.62 -9.84 29.77
C TYR A 392 12.46 -8.91 29.35
N PHE A 393 12.48 -8.43 28.11
CA PHE A 393 11.43 -7.55 27.56
C PHE A 393 10.26 -8.30 26.92
N ASP A 394 10.40 -9.62 26.78
CA ASP A 394 9.47 -10.50 26.07
C ASP A 394 9.18 -10.04 24.63
N VAL A 395 10.25 -9.99 23.84
CA VAL A 395 10.22 -9.61 22.41
C VAL A 395 11.12 -10.50 21.57
N SER A 396 11.05 -10.37 20.25
CA SER A 396 11.95 -11.08 19.34
C SER A 396 13.40 -10.58 19.45
N LYS A 397 14.35 -11.42 19.00
CA LYS A 397 15.77 -11.03 18.95
C LYS A 397 16.01 -9.89 17.95
N SER A 398 15.21 -9.81 16.89
CA SER A 398 15.30 -8.76 15.88
C SER A 398 14.98 -7.39 16.47
N VAL A 399 13.90 -7.29 17.27
CA VAL A 399 13.54 -6.05 17.98
C VAL A 399 14.69 -5.59 18.89
N ILE A 400 15.28 -6.49 19.68
CA ILE A 400 16.43 -6.13 20.54
C ILE A 400 17.63 -5.65 19.73
N ARG A 401 17.94 -6.28 18.59
CA ARG A 401 19.06 -5.85 17.73
C ARG A 401 18.85 -4.42 17.23
N ILE A 402 17.66 -4.12 16.71
CA ILE A 402 17.30 -2.77 16.23
C ILE A 402 17.46 -1.75 17.35
N ARG A 403 16.99 -2.06 18.56
CA ARG A 403 17.11 -1.17 19.73
C ARG A 403 18.55 -0.96 20.17
N LEU A 404 19.37 -2.02 20.21
CA LEU A 404 20.78 -1.92 20.58
C LEU A 404 21.59 -1.12 19.54
N ILE A 405 21.27 -1.26 18.25
CA ILE A 405 21.88 -0.45 17.18
C ILE A 405 21.43 1.00 17.31
N GLY A 406 20.12 1.24 17.43
CA GLY A 406 19.54 2.58 17.57
C GLY A 406 20.07 3.34 18.79
N PHE A 407 20.32 2.64 19.90
CA PHE A 407 20.89 3.20 21.13
C PHE A 407 22.44 3.27 21.12
N GLY A 408 23.10 2.77 20.07
CA GLY A 408 24.57 2.81 19.92
C GLY A 408 25.34 1.82 20.80
N LEU A 409 24.70 0.77 21.30
CA LEU A 409 25.35 -0.29 22.11
C LEU A 409 25.92 -1.42 21.27
N LEU A 410 25.34 -1.70 20.10
CA LEU A 410 25.75 -2.74 19.18
C LEU A 410 26.10 -2.15 17.82
N HIS A 411 27.23 -2.58 17.26
CA HIS A 411 27.62 -2.32 15.88
C HIS A 411 27.56 -3.61 15.06
N ASP A 412 26.74 -3.63 14.02
CA ASP A 412 26.64 -4.76 13.09
C ASP A 412 27.45 -4.45 11.82
N GLU A 413 28.59 -5.11 11.65
CA GLU A 413 29.46 -4.94 10.48
C GLU A 413 28.99 -5.77 9.27
N ARG A 414 27.94 -6.59 9.46
CA ARG A 414 27.35 -7.41 8.39
C ARG A 414 26.22 -6.68 7.68
N SER A 415 25.64 -5.69 8.34
CA SER A 415 24.70 -4.77 7.74
C SER A 415 25.50 -3.73 6.97
N GLU A 416 25.41 -3.73 5.64
CA GLU A 416 25.88 -2.57 4.89
C GLU A 416 25.14 -1.35 5.43
N ILE A 417 25.89 -0.35 5.88
CA ILE A 417 25.36 0.95 6.26
C ILE A 417 24.67 1.50 5.01
N LEU A 418 23.33 1.56 5.03
CA LEU A 418 22.50 2.23 4.03
C LEU A 418 22.03 3.58 4.57
#